data_AF-A0A7G2JWB0-F1
#
_entry.id   AF-A0A7G2JWB0-F1
#
_cell.length_a   1.000
_cell.length_b   1.000
_cell.length_c   1.000
_cell.angle_alpha   90.00
_cell.angle_beta   90.00
_cell.angle_gamma   90.00
#
_symmetry.space_group_name_H-M   'P 1'
#
loop_
_entity.id
_entity.type
_entity.pdbx_description
1 polymer ?
#
loop_
_entity_poly.entity_id
_entity_poly.type
_entity_poly.pdbx_seq_one_letter_code
_entity_poly.pdbx_strand_id
1 'polypeptide(L)'
;ENFEGEEVLTAPNHPNRPELGERQLPFTKELYIDRADFREEANKQYKRLVLGKEVRLRNAYVIKAERVEKDASGEITTIFCTYDPETLGKNPADGRKVKGVIHWVSATHNYPAEFRLYDRLFTVPNPSAEDDIESVLNPNSLVTKQGFVEQSLAAAEAEKGYQ
;
A
#
# COMPACT_ATOMS: atom_id res chain seq x y z
N GLU A 1 1.08 -10.56 -15.03
CA GLU A 1 1.42 -11.28 -16.27
C GLU A 1 0.69 -12.61 -16.42
N ASN A 2 0.46 -13.38 -15.35
CA ASN A 2 -0.23 -14.68 -15.41
C ASN A 2 -1.63 -14.71 -14.76
N PHE A 3 -2.20 -13.55 -14.39
CA PHE A 3 -3.59 -13.42 -13.93
C PHE A 3 -4.43 -12.79 -15.04
N GLU A 4 -5.58 -13.39 -15.33
CA GLU A 4 -6.57 -12.88 -16.27
C GLU A 4 -7.94 -12.85 -15.59
N GLY A 5 -8.68 -11.78 -15.80
CA GLY A 5 -10.02 -11.58 -15.22
C GLY A 5 -10.03 -10.72 -13.96
N GLU A 6 -11.10 -10.90 -13.18
CA GLU A 6 -11.37 -10.18 -11.94
C GLU A 6 -12.04 -11.16 -10.97
N GLU A 7 -11.74 -11.02 -9.69
CA GLU A 7 -12.39 -11.77 -8.61
C GLU A 7 -12.61 -10.88 -7.41
N VAL A 8 -13.46 -11.34 -6.48
CA VAL A 8 -13.73 -10.61 -5.24
C VAL A 8 -13.24 -11.46 -4.08
N LEU A 9 -12.26 -10.92 -3.36
CA LEU A 9 -11.69 -11.56 -2.18
C LEU A 9 -12.46 -11.11 -0.94
N THR A 10 -12.51 -11.96 0.09
CA THR A 10 -13.09 -11.59 1.39
C THR A 10 -11.98 -11.36 2.40
N ALA A 11 -12.05 -10.24 3.12
CA ALA A 11 -11.04 -9.83 4.10
C ALA A 11 -11.66 -9.38 5.42
N PRO A 12 -11.07 -9.72 6.57
CA PRO A 12 -11.55 -9.26 7.86
C PRO A 12 -11.34 -7.74 8.01
N ASN A 13 -12.30 -7.07 8.64
CA ASN A 13 -12.20 -5.64 8.98
C ASN A 13 -11.18 -5.38 10.08
N HIS A 14 -10.91 -6.38 10.92
CA HIS A 14 -9.89 -6.28 11.96
C HIS A 14 -9.19 -7.63 12.17
N PRO A 15 -7.85 -7.66 12.34
CA PRO A 15 -7.08 -8.90 12.39
C PRO A 15 -7.49 -9.85 13.54
N ASN A 16 -7.94 -9.29 14.67
CA ASN A 16 -8.22 -10.04 15.89
C ASN A 16 -9.66 -9.85 16.41
N ARG A 17 -10.55 -9.22 15.63
CA ARG A 17 -11.91 -8.86 16.07
C ARG A 17 -12.95 -9.26 15.02
N PRO A 18 -13.28 -10.56 14.92
CA PRO A 18 -14.19 -11.07 13.90
C PRO A 18 -15.61 -10.48 14.02
N GLU A 19 -15.98 -9.96 15.19
CA GLU A 19 -17.27 -9.28 15.39
C GLU A 19 -17.40 -7.98 14.59
N LEU A 20 -16.28 -7.40 14.13
CA LEU A 20 -16.28 -6.25 13.22
C LEU A 20 -16.55 -6.65 11.76
N GLY A 21 -16.77 -7.95 11.50
CA GLY A 21 -17.15 -8.49 10.21
C GLY A 21 -16.02 -8.48 9.19
N GLU A 22 -16.43 -8.65 7.94
CA GLU A 22 -15.57 -8.77 6.78
C GLU A 22 -16.01 -7.76 5.70
N ARG A 23 -15.14 -7.55 4.73
CA ARG A 23 -15.42 -6.73 3.55
C ARG A 23 -14.92 -7.42 2.28
N GLN A 24 -15.50 -7.01 1.18
CA GLN A 24 -15.17 -7.49 -0.16
C GLN A 24 -14.04 -6.62 -0.76
N LEU A 25 -13.01 -7.26 -1.29
CA LEU A 25 -11.85 -6.64 -1.92
C LEU A 25 -11.77 -7.08 -3.39
N PRO A 26 -12.14 -6.21 -4.35
CA PRO A 26 -11.94 -6.48 -5.76
C PRO A 26 -10.45 -6.71 -6.07
N PHE A 27 -10.12 -7.86 -6.66
CA PHE A 27 -8.78 -8.21 -7.12
C PHE A 27 -8.80 -8.33 -8.64
N THR A 28 -7.93 -7.55 -9.29
CA THR A 28 -7.90 -7.38 -10.74
C THR A 28 -6.48 -7.51 -11.26
N LYS A 29 -6.34 -7.66 -12.59
CA LYS A 29 -5.03 -7.74 -13.26
C LYS A 29 -4.12 -6.56 -12.97
N GLU A 30 -4.69 -5.36 -12.85
CA GLU A 30 -3.96 -4.11 -12.57
C GLU A 30 -4.26 -3.65 -11.14
N LEU A 31 -3.19 -3.37 -10.40
CA LEU A 31 -3.24 -2.94 -9.00
C LEU A 31 -2.34 -1.73 -8.78
N TYR A 32 -2.73 -0.85 -7.86
CA TYR A 32 -1.84 0.16 -7.30
C TYR A 32 -1.22 -0.35 -5.99
N ILE A 33 0.07 -0.05 -5.81
CA ILE A 33 0.82 -0.19 -4.57
C ILE A 33 1.50 1.14 -4.24
N ASP A 34 1.91 1.33 -2.99
CA ASP A 34 2.72 2.49 -2.63
C ASP A 34 4.09 2.42 -3.32
N ARG A 35 4.55 3.55 -3.88
CA ARG A 35 5.88 3.66 -4.49
C ARG A 35 6.99 3.26 -3.50
N ALA A 36 6.81 3.51 -2.21
CA ALA A 36 7.78 3.15 -1.16
C ALA A 36 7.88 1.63 -0.92
N ASP A 37 6.93 0.85 -1.43
CA ASP A 37 6.84 -0.61 -1.33
C ASP A 37 7.53 -1.36 -2.47
N PHE A 38 8.19 -0.66 -3.39
CA PHE A 38 9.02 -1.25 -4.44
C PHE A 38 10.45 -0.69 -4.48
N ARG A 39 11.44 -1.55 -4.76
CA ARG A 39 12.80 -1.18 -5.16
C ARG A 39 13.37 -2.15 -6.20
N GLU A 40 14.19 -1.67 -7.12
CA GLU A 40 14.92 -2.59 -8.03
C GLU A 40 15.96 -3.40 -7.25
N GLU A 41 16.69 -2.74 -6.36
CA GLU A 41 17.69 -3.35 -5.49
C GLU A 41 17.48 -2.95 -4.04
N ALA A 42 17.65 -3.91 -3.13
CA ALA A 42 17.56 -3.65 -1.70
C ALA A 42 18.34 -4.66 -0.86
N ASN A 43 18.78 -4.21 0.31
CA ASN A 43 19.44 -5.04 1.30
C ASN A 43 18.48 -6.07 1.95
N LYS A 44 19.00 -6.95 2.80
CA LYS A 44 18.21 -8.01 3.47
C LYS A 44 17.19 -7.48 4.49
N GLN A 45 17.27 -6.21 4.90
CA GLN A 45 16.35 -5.61 5.87
C GLN A 45 15.09 -5.05 5.19
N TYR A 46 15.11 -4.84 3.87
CA TYR A 46 13.95 -4.40 3.11
C TYR A 46 12.96 -5.56 2.93
N LYS A 47 11.76 -5.41 3.51
CA LYS A 47 10.71 -6.46 3.60
C LYS A 47 9.53 -6.22 2.64
N ARG A 48 9.74 -5.47 1.56
CA ARG A 48 8.71 -5.14 0.56
C ARG A 48 9.11 -5.72 -0.80
N LEU A 49 8.44 -5.30 -1.88
CA LEU A 49 8.68 -5.85 -3.21
C LEU A 49 10.04 -5.41 -3.75
N VAL A 50 10.80 -6.37 -4.27
CA VAL A 50 12.07 -6.11 -4.96
C VAL A 50 12.04 -6.79 -6.30
N LEU A 51 12.62 -6.18 -7.33
CA LEU A 51 12.75 -6.81 -8.64
C LEU A 51 13.38 -8.22 -8.51
N GLY A 52 12.76 -9.21 -9.14
CA GLY A 52 13.13 -10.62 -9.08
C GLY A 52 12.77 -11.33 -7.77
N LYS A 53 12.09 -10.67 -6.82
CA LYS A 53 11.68 -11.23 -5.51
C LYS A 53 10.17 -11.15 -5.30
N GLU A 54 9.74 -11.82 -4.24
CA GLU A 54 8.34 -12.01 -3.88
C GLU A 54 7.92 -11.17 -2.68
N VAL A 55 6.64 -10.76 -2.69
CA VAL A 55 5.94 -10.13 -1.57
C VAL A 55 4.53 -10.67 -1.50
N ARG A 56 3.91 -10.64 -0.31
CA ARG A 56 2.49 -10.94 -0.17
C ARG A 56 1.68 -9.66 -0.29
N LEU A 57 0.63 -9.69 -1.10
CA LEU A 57 -0.41 -8.68 -1.10
C LEU A 57 -1.34 -8.93 0.10
N ARG A 58 -1.60 -7.90 0.90
CA ARG A 58 -2.43 -8.00 2.12
C ARG A 58 -3.78 -8.63 1.78
N ASN A 59 -4.15 -9.70 2.49
CA ASN A 59 -5.38 -10.48 2.28
C ASN A 59 -5.57 -11.06 0.87
N ALA A 60 -4.49 -11.23 0.12
CA ALA A 60 -4.50 -11.76 -1.24
C ALA A 60 -3.30 -12.70 -1.47
N TYR A 61 -2.90 -12.81 -2.74
CA TYR A 61 -1.86 -13.70 -3.22
C TYR A 61 -0.44 -13.20 -2.94
N VAL A 62 0.52 -14.11 -3.09
CA VAL A 62 1.94 -13.78 -3.25
C VAL A 62 2.19 -13.40 -4.71
N ILE A 63 2.93 -12.31 -4.92
CA ILE A 63 3.37 -11.86 -6.24
C ILE A 63 4.88 -11.82 -6.31
N LYS A 64 5.44 -11.96 -7.52
CA LYS A 64 6.84 -11.78 -7.83
C LYS A 64 7.01 -10.68 -8.87
N ALA A 65 7.89 -9.71 -8.62
CA ALA A 65 8.24 -8.70 -9.62
C ALA A 65 9.17 -9.28 -10.68
N GLU A 66 8.75 -9.25 -11.94
CA GLU A 66 9.50 -9.84 -13.06
C GLU A 66 10.28 -8.78 -13.84
N ARG A 67 9.63 -7.65 -14.15
CA ARG A 67 10.25 -6.54 -14.90
C ARG A 67 9.59 -5.20 -14.54
N VAL A 68 10.26 -4.11 -14.91
CA VAL A 68 9.72 -2.76 -14.77
C VAL A 68 9.77 -2.03 -16.10
N GLU A 69 8.85 -1.09 -16.27
CA GLU A 69 8.93 -0.06 -17.30
C GLU A 69 9.27 1.28 -16.64
N LYS A 70 10.05 2.08 -17.37
CA LYS A 70 10.51 3.40 -16.95
C LYS A 70 10.20 4.41 -18.04
N ASP A 71 9.97 5.65 -17.64
CA ASP A 71 9.85 6.76 -18.57
C ASP A 71 11.24 7.27 -19.03
N ALA A 72 11.24 8.31 -19.87
CA ALA A 72 12.45 8.92 -20.41
C ALA A 72 13.37 9.55 -19.34
N SER A 73 12.84 9.85 -18.15
CA SER A 73 13.61 10.37 -17.01
C SER A 73 14.20 9.26 -16.14
N GLY A 74 13.84 8.01 -16.41
CA GLY A 74 14.26 6.84 -15.62
C GLY A 74 13.36 6.55 -14.42
N GLU A 75 12.23 7.25 -14.27
CA GLU A 75 11.24 7.00 -13.23
C GLU A 75 10.41 5.76 -13.57
N ILE A 76 10.16 4.91 -12.58
CA ILE A 76 9.37 3.69 -12.75
C ILE A 76 7.90 4.05 -12.92
N THR A 77 7.31 3.60 -14.03
CA THR A 77 5.90 3.81 -14.36
C THR A 77 5.05 2.58 -14.08
N THR A 78 5.59 1.38 -14.27
CA THR A 78 4.85 0.13 -14.12
C THR A 78 5.75 -1.01 -13.69
N ILE A 79 5.24 -1.86 -12.80
CA ILE A 79 5.91 -3.08 -12.34
C ILE A 79 5.07 -4.25 -12.84
N PHE A 80 5.68 -5.14 -13.62
CA PHE A 80 5.03 -6.34 -14.12
C PHE A 80 5.36 -7.50 -13.21
N CYS A 81 4.31 -8.13 -12.70
CA CYS A 81 4.42 -9.21 -11.74
C CYS A 81 3.76 -10.50 -12.23
N THR A 82 4.23 -11.63 -11.74
CA THR A 82 3.45 -12.87 -11.68
C THR A 82 2.84 -13.04 -10.30
N TYR A 83 1.76 -13.82 -10.19
CA TYR A 83 1.17 -14.22 -8.92
C TYR A 83 1.19 -15.75 -8.77
N ASP A 84 1.11 -16.22 -7.52
CA ASP A 84 0.97 -17.63 -7.19
C ASP A 84 -0.48 -17.92 -6.76
N PRO A 85 -1.30 -18.60 -7.60
CA PRO A 85 -2.71 -18.90 -7.28
C PRO A 85 -2.89 -19.78 -6.05
N GLU A 86 -1.86 -20.55 -5.66
CA GLU A 86 -1.90 -21.44 -4.51
C GLU A 86 -1.56 -20.74 -3.19
N THR A 87 -1.61 -19.41 -3.13
CA THR A 87 -1.20 -18.65 -1.93
C THR A 87 -2.31 -17.80 -1.31
N LEU A 88 -3.54 -17.85 -1.82
CA LEU A 88 -4.67 -17.19 -1.17
C LEU A 88 -4.91 -17.80 0.21
N GLY A 89 -4.81 -16.97 1.26
CA GLY A 89 -5.04 -17.38 2.65
C GLY A 89 -4.04 -18.40 3.23
N LYS A 90 -3.05 -18.85 2.45
CA LYS A 90 -2.09 -19.90 2.85
C LYS A 90 -0.67 -19.58 2.43
N ASN A 91 0.31 -20.17 3.12
CA ASN A 91 1.73 -20.05 2.75
C ASN A 91 2.02 -20.87 1.48
N PRO A 92 3.07 -20.52 0.70
CA PRO A 92 3.52 -21.34 -0.41
C PRO A 92 3.78 -22.79 0.00
N ALA A 93 3.24 -23.73 -0.77
CA ALA A 93 3.29 -25.16 -0.46
C ALA A 93 4.73 -25.74 -0.51
N ASP A 94 5.61 -25.13 -1.28
CA ASP A 94 7.04 -25.46 -1.40
C ASP A 94 7.88 -24.98 -0.19
N GLY A 95 7.27 -24.28 0.76
CA GLY A 95 7.93 -23.81 1.98
C GLY A 95 8.79 -22.55 1.81
N ARG A 96 8.78 -21.91 0.62
CA ARG A 96 9.54 -20.67 0.42
C ARG A 96 9.04 -19.55 1.34
N LYS A 97 9.99 -18.79 1.89
CA LYS A 97 9.69 -17.69 2.82
C LYS A 97 9.46 -16.38 2.08
N VAL A 98 8.23 -15.87 2.18
CA VAL A 98 7.87 -14.54 1.68
C VAL A 98 8.15 -13.50 2.76
N LYS A 99 8.96 -12.48 2.45
CA LYS A 99 9.64 -11.64 3.46
C LYS A 99 8.84 -10.44 3.97
N GLY A 100 7.62 -10.23 3.47
CA GLY A 100 6.71 -9.25 4.02
C GLY A 100 5.38 -9.17 3.29
N VAL A 101 4.55 -8.23 3.76
CA VAL A 101 3.19 -8.00 3.29
C VAL A 101 3.06 -6.52 2.99
N ILE A 102 2.53 -6.18 1.81
CA ILE A 102 2.26 -4.79 1.39
C ILE A 102 0.77 -4.60 1.16
N HIS A 103 0.29 -3.37 1.29
CA HIS A 103 -1.07 -3.01 0.94
C HIS A 103 -1.18 -2.75 -0.56
N TRP A 104 -2.40 -2.77 -1.08
CA TRP A 104 -2.70 -2.61 -2.50
C TRP A 104 -4.17 -2.23 -2.67
N VAL A 105 -4.51 -1.73 -3.85
CA VAL A 105 -5.90 -1.53 -4.28
C VAL A 105 -6.02 -1.87 -5.77
N SER A 106 -7.16 -2.38 -6.22
CA SER A 106 -7.44 -2.56 -7.65
C SER A 106 -7.31 -1.22 -8.39
N ALA A 107 -6.69 -1.22 -9.57
CA ALA A 107 -6.58 -0.02 -10.41
C ALA A 107 -7.90 0.34 -11.12
N THR A 108 -8.81 -0.64 -11.29
CA THR A 108 -10.11 -0.44 -11.95
C THR A 108 -11.26 -0.30 -10.95
N HIS A 109 -11.12 -0.86 -9.75
CA HIS A 109 -12.13 -0.85 -8.69
C HIS A 109 -11.61 -0.10 -7.46
N ASN A 110 -11.57 1.22 -7.55
CA ASN A 110 -11.15 2.12 -6.47
C ASN A 110 -11.93 3.44 -6.53
N TYR A 111 -11.67 4.31 -5.56
CA TYR A 111 -12.02 5.72 -5.65
C TYR A 111 -10.77 6.60 -5.50
N PRO A 112 -10.64 7.67 -6.30
CA PRO A 112 -9.61 8.68 -6.08
C PRO A 112 -9.88 9.41 -4.76
N ALA A 113 -8.82 9.70 -4.01
CA ALA A 113 -8.90 10.41 -2.74
C ALA A 113 -7.73 11.39 -2.56
N GLU A 114 -8.04 12.53 -1.96
CA GLU A 114 -7.05 13.45 -1.42
C GLU A 114 -6.67 13.01 0.00
N PHE A 115 -5.38 12.77 0.23
CA PHE A 115 -4.83 12.46 1.52
C PHE A 115 -4.11 13.69 2.09
N ARG A 116 -4.57 14.14 3.25
CA ARG A 116 -3.94 15.23 4.02
C ARG A 116 -3.08 14.61 5.12
N LEU A 117 -1.79 14.52 4.85
CA LEU A 117 -0.80 13.95 5.76
C LEU A 117 -0.35 15.02 6.73
N TYR A 118 -0.86 14.97 7.95
CA TYR A 118 -0.49 15.89 9.00
C TYR A 118 0.75 15.39 9.76
N ASP A 119 1.64 16.31 10.07
CA ASP A 119 2.77 16.13 10.98
C ASP A 119 2.72 17.21 12.08
N ARG A 120 3.67 17.18 13.01
CA ARG A 120 3.84 18.22 14.04
C ARG A 120 3.87 19.60 13.39
N LEU A 121 3.13 20.54 13.96
CA LEU A 121 3.07 21.92 13.48
C LEU A 121 4.43 22.64 13.61
N PHE A 122 5.22 22.28 14.62
CA PHE A 122 6.51 22.89 14.91
C PHE A 122 7.64 21.87 14.84
N THR A 123 8.83 22.33 14.48
CA THR A 123 10.05 21.50 14.38
C THR A 123 10.75 21.30 15.72
N VAL A 124 10.43 22.11 16.73
CA VAL A 124 11.03 22.05 18.08
C VAL A 124 10.03 21.54 19.14
N PRO A 125 10.51 20.91 20.23
CA PRO A 125 9.64 20.44 21.31
C PRO A 125 8.93 21.55 22.10
N ASN A 126 9.55 22.73 22.23
CA ASN A 126 9.03 23.84 23.01
C ASN A 126 9.04 25.16 22.20
N PRO A 127 8.09 25.34 21.25
CA PRO A 127 8.09 26.50 20.35
C PRO A 127 7.85 27.84 21.06
N SER A 128 7.30 27.84 22.29
CA SER A 128 7.07 29.08 23.05
C SER A 128 8.32 29.66 23.70
N ALA A 129 9.44 28.93 23.70
CA ALA A 129 10.74 29.43 24.15
C ALA A 129 11.56 30.09 23.03
N GLU A 130 11.07 30.04 21.79
CA GLU A 130 11.72 30.67 20.64
C GLU A 130 11.34 32.16 20.57
N ASP A 131 12.31 33.01 20.23
CA ASP A 131 12.09 34.44 20.04
C ASP A 131 11.13 34.71 18.86
N ASP A 132 11.20 33.86 17.83
CA ASP A 132 10.33 33.88 16.65
C ASP A 132 9.71 32.50 16.43
N ILE A 133 8.44 32.36 16.83
CA ILE A 133 7.68 31.11 16.70
C ILE A 133 7.42 30.71 15.24
N GLU A 134 7.37 31.68 14.31
CA GLU A 134 7.14 31.39 12.89
C GLU A 134 8.36 30.71 12.26
N SER A 135 9.57 31.05 12.74
CA SER A 135 10.81 30.44 12.29
C SER A 135 10.91 28.93 12.53
N VAL A 136 10.13 28.41 13.50
CA VAL A 136 10.11 26.98 13.86
C VAL A 136 8.85 26.26 13.39
N LEU A 137 8.03 26.88 12.52
CA LEU A 137 6.95 26.19 11.84
C LEU A 137 7.51 25.07 10.95
N ASN A 138 6.89 23.91 11.00
CA ASN A 138 7.22 22.78 10.14
C ASN A 138 6.59 23.02 8.75
N PRO A 139 7.40 23.24 7.69
CA PRO A 139 6.85 23.44 6.34
C PRO A 139 6.19 22.17 5.79
N ASN A 140 6.43 21.01 6.41
CA ASN A 140 5.81 19.74 6.07
C ASN A 140 4.71 19.33 7.06
N SER A 141 4.24 20.26 7.91
CA SER A 141 3.14 20.01 8.88
C SER A 141 1.84 19.56 8.21
N LEU A 142 1.65 19.90 6.93
CA LEU A 142 0.61 19.34 6.07
C LEU A 142 1.19 19.06 4.69
N VAL A 143 1.15 17.80 4.27
CA VAL A 143 1.45 17.39 2.89
C VAL A 143 0.19 16.81 2.27
N THR A 144 -0.23 17.38 1.14
CA THR A 144 -1.37 16.86 0.38
C THR A 144 -0.88 15.88 -0.69
N LYS A 145 -1.49 14.71 -0.76
CA LYS A 145 -1.21 13.67 -1.77
C LYS A 145 -2.51 13.24 -2.44
N GLN A 146 -2.43 12.87 -3.72
CA GLN A 146 -3.52 12.22 -4.42
C GLN A 146 -3.21 10.72 -4.50
N GLY A 147 -4.23 9.89 -4.28
CA GLY A 147 -4.10 8.45 -4.36
C GLY A 147 -5.45 7.78 -4.50
N PHE A 148 -5.51 6.51 -4.12
CA PHE A 148 -6.69 5.67 -4.32
C PHE A 148 -7.04 4.91 -3.04
N VAL A 149 -8.34 4.73 -2.82
CA VAL A 149 -8.89 3.93 -1.72
C VAL A 149 -9.75 2.79 -2.27
N GLU A 150 -9.87 1.71 -1.50
CA GLU A 150 -10.77 0.60 -1.85
C GLU A 150 -12.23 1.05 -1.89
N GLN A 151 -13.06 0.37 -2.71
CA GLN A 151 -14.44 0.78 -2.95
C GLN A 151 -15.32 0.85 -1.70
N SER A 152 -15.00 0.07 -0.66
CA SER A 152 -15.75 0.05 0.59
C SER A 152 -15.79 1.43 1.27
N LEU A 153 -14.79 2.29 1.01
CA LEU A 153 -14.68 3.63 1.59
C LEU A 153 -15.59 4.66 0.92
N ALA A 154 -16.34 4.31 -0.14
CA ALA A 154 -17.40 5.19 -0.66
C ALA A 154 -18.50 5.48 0.36
N ALA A 155 -18.74 4.54 1.28
CA ALA A 155 -19.69 4.69 2.38
C ALA A 155 -18.98 5.11 3.68
N ALA A 156 -17.80 5.74 3.60
CA ALA A 156 -17.09 6.20 4.78
C ALA A 156 -17.90 7.26 5.53
N GLU A 157 -18.03 7.08 6.84
CA GLU A 157 -18.74 8.00 7.72
C GLU A 157 -17.76 9.07 8.23
N ALA A 158 -18.21 10.32 8.24
CA ALA A 158 -17.44 11.40 8.85
C ALA A 158 -17.12 11.06 10.31
N GLU A 159 -15.93 11.46 10.78
CA GLU A 159 -15.44 11.25 12.15
C GLU A 159 -15.18 9.78 12.56
N LYS A 160 -15.42 8.82 11.66
CA LYS A 160 -15.08 7.41 11.89
C LYS A 160 -13.59 7.16 11.59
N GLY A 161 -12.92 6.45 12.50
CA GLY A 161 -11.54 6.03 12.33
C GLY A 161 -11.41 4.78 11.43
N TYR A 162 -10.40 4.77 10.57
CA TYR A 162 -10.07 3.66 9.66
C TYR A 162 -8.58 3.30 9.80
N GLN A 163 -8.25 2.02 9.59
CA GLN A 163 -6.87 1.50 9.58
C GLN A 163 -6.71 0.42 8.51
#